data_AF-A0A9P7P1A9-F1
#
_entry.id   AF-A0A9P7P1A9-F1
#
_cell.length_a   1.000
_cell.length_b   1.000
_cell.length_c   1.000
_cell.angle_alpha   90.00
_cell.angle_beta   90.00
_cell.angle_gamma   90.00
#
_symmetry.space_group_name_H-M   'P 1'
#
loop_
_entity.id
_entity.type
_entity.pdbx_description
1 polymer ?
#
loop_
_entity_poly.entity_id
_entity_poly.type
_entity_poly.pdbx_seq_one_letter_code
_entity_poly.pdbx_strand_id
1 'polypeptide(L)'
;MSTSTNEKLTYLNCEADWRPWYNMIQGRASFLEIWDEVINPDDPTTFIAKQPEPQRPKIVDYEAKPDVEVPTRRSDLTRDGLRAFKEDEEEHRNNIHDWKIQHGLYREQGQKIYQLSTLIQSTAASHLQESSCLAVQ
;
A
#
# COMPACT_ATOMS: atom_id res chain seq x y z
N MET A 1 -55.16 9.53 5.92
CA MET A 1 -53.99 8.93 5.23
C MET A 1 -52.81 9.85 5.51
N SER A 2 -52.02 9.52 6.53
CA SER A 2 -50.81 10.29 6.85
C SER A 2 -49.68 9.78 5.98
N THR A 3 -49.23 10.61 5.05
CA THR A 3 -48.04 10.35 4.25
C THR A 3 -46.82 10.39 5.17
N SER A 4 -46.27 9.21 5.42
CA SER A 4 -44.95 9.01 6.02
C SER A 4 -43.93 9.67 5.10
N THR A 5 -43.51 10.89 5.44
CA THR A 5 -42.37 11.53 4.80
C THR A 5 -41.16 10.70 5.20
N ASN A 6 -40.49 10.11 4.21
CA ASN A 6 -39.28 9.31 4.37
C ASN A 6 -38.20 10.08 5.15
N GLU A 7 -38.16 9.95 6.47
CA GLU A 7 -37.09 10.44 7.37
C GLU A 7 -35.74 9.75 7.10
N LYS A 8 -35.67 8.86 6.10
CA LYS A 8 -34.50 8.01 5.81
C LYS A 8 -33.56 8.54 4.73
N LEU A 9 -33.90 9.63 4.02
CA LEU A 9 -33.24 10.02 2.75
C LEU A 9 -32.30 11.25 2.84
N THR A 10 -32.04 11.80 4.03
CA THR A 10 -31.32 13.08 4.19
C THR A 10 -30.06 12.93 5.03
N TYR A 11 -29.12 12.10 4.58
CA TYR A 11 -27.77 12.13 5.12
C TYR A 11 -26.83 12.45 3.95
N LEU A 12 -26.03 13.52 4.09
CA LEU A 12 -25.02 14.06 3.16
C LEU A 12 -25.37 15.26 2.24
N ASN A 13 -26.52 15.95 2.37
CA ASN A 13 -26.86 17.09 1.48
C ASN A 13 -26.46 18.47 2.02
N CYS A 14 -26.37 18.62 3.35
CA CYS A 14 -25.89 19.85 3.98
C CYS A 14 -24.84 19.52 5.06
N GLU A 15 -24.13 20.55 5.55
CA GLU A 15 -23.05 20.36 6.54
C GLU A 15 -23.51 19.60 7.78
N ALA A 16 -24.71 19.89 8.29
CA ALA A 16 -25.26 19.17 9.43
C ALA A 16 -25.45 17.67 9.17
N ASP A 17 -25.62 17.28 7.91
CA ASP A 17 -25.89 15.90 7.51
C ASP A 17 -24.61 15.11 7.20
N TRP A 18 -23.61 15.73 6.56
CA TRP A 18 -22.35 15.05 6.22
C TRP A 18 -21.31 15.09 7.32
N ARG A 19 -21.35 16.09 8.21
CA ARG A 19 -20.34 16.24 9.27
C ARG A 19 -20.29 15.07 10.26
N PRO A 20 -21.41 14.47 10.69
CA PRO A 20 -21.36 13.25 11.52
C PRO A 20 -20.71 12.06 10.80
N TRP A 21 -21.02 11.87 9.51
CA TRP A 21 -20.43 10.82 8.68
C TRP A 21 -18.92 11.04 8.47
N TYR A 22 -18.52 12.28 8.19
CA TYR A 22 -17.12 12.67 8.09
C TYR A 22 -16.37 12.43 9.41
N ASN A 23 -16.94 12.83 10.55
CA ASN A 23 -16.34 12.57 11.87
C ASN A 23 -16.16 11.07 12.14
N MET A 24 -17.08 10.21 11.67
CA MET A 24 -16.92 8.76 11.76
C MET A 24 -15.76 8.25 10.91
N ILE A 25 -15.62 8.74 9.68
CA ILE A 25 -14.48 8.40 8.81
C ILE A 25 -13.17 8.86 9.44
N GLN A 26 -13.13 10.11 9.90
CA GLN A 26 -11.98 10.68 10.60
C GLN A 26 -11.61 9.86 11.83
N GLY A 27 -12.58 9.54 12.70
CA GLY A 27 -12.33 8.72 13.88
C GLY A 27 -11.81 7.33 13.55
N ARG A 28 -12.33 6.69 12.49
CA ARG A 28 -11.83 5.38 12.03
C ARG A 28 -10.41 5.48 11.46
N ALA A 29 -10.14 6.52 10.69
CA ALA A 29 -8.83 6.78 10.11
C ALA A 29 -7.78 7.10 11.18
N SER A 30 -8.14 7.86 12.22
CA SER A 30 -7.27 8.12 13.38
C SER A 30 -7.01 6.84 14.17
N PHE A 31 -8.02 5.98 14.38
CA PHE A 31 -7.83 4.67 15.02
C PHE A 31 -6.90 3.74 14.23
N LEU A 32 -6.92 3.83 12.90
CA LEU A 32 -6.02 3.09 12.01
C LEU A 32 -4.65 3.77 11.84
N GLU A 33 -4.43 4.92 12.50
CA GLU A 33 -3.20 5.71 12.43
C GLU A 33 -2.85 6.15 10.99
N ILE A 34 -3.85 6.39 10.15
CA ILE A 34 -3.66 6.84 8.75
C ILE A 34 -4.17 8.26 8.49
N TRP A 35 -4.93 8.85 9.42
CA TRP A 35 -5.49 10.19 9.23
C TRP A 35 -4.39 11.22 8.99
N ASP A 36 -3.54 11.49 9.98
CA ASP A 36 -2.49 12.51 9.87
C ASP A 36 -1.32 12.07 8.97
N GLU A 37 -1.10 10.76 8.84
CA GLU A 37 0.07 10.22 8.14
C GLU A 37 -0.14 10.01 6.64
N VAL A 38 -1.38 9.86 6.16
CA VAL A 38 -1.63 9.33 4.79
C VAL A 38 -2.81 10.00 4.09
N ILE A 39 -3.92 10.21 4.77
CA ILE A 39 -5.20 10.54 4.10
C ILE A 39 -5.82 11.88 4.57
N ASN A 40 -5.08 12.68 5.33
CA ASN A 40 -5.51 14.02 5.71
C ASN A 40 -5.77 14.84 4.43
N PRO A 41 -7.01 15.30 4.19
CA PRO A 41 -7.33 16.07 3.00
C PRO A 41 -6.61 17.43 2.95
N ASP A 42 -6.28 17.99 4.12
CA ASP A 42 -5.64 19.30 4.24
C ASP A 42 -4.11 19.22 4.07
N ASP A 43 -3.52 18.05 4.27
CA ASP A 43 -2.08 17.78 4.11
C ASP A 43 -1.84 16.34 3.61
N PRO A 44 -2.03 16.08 2.30
CA PRO A 44 -1.94 14.74 1.76
C PRO A 44 -0.48 14.26 1.66
N THR A 45 -0.10 13.34 2.54
CA THR A 45 1.19 12.65 2.47
C THR A 45 1.21 11.60 1.35
N THR A 46 2.41 11.27 0.86
CA THR A 46 2.58 10.25 -0.18
C THR A 46 2.44 8.84 0.38
N PHE A 47 1.67 7.99 -0.30
CA PHE A 47 1.59 6.56 0.01
C PHE A 47 2.97 5.89 -0.07
N ILE A 48 3.19 4.87 0.77
CA ILE A 48 4.39 4.04 0.70
C ILE A 48 4.40 3.37 -0.67
N ALA A 49 5.45 3.63 -1.44
CA ALA A 49 5.65 2.96 -2.72
C ALA A 49 6.15 1.53 -2.49
N LYS A 50 5.61 0.58 -3.26
CA LYS A 50 6.11 -0.79 -3.29
C LYS A 50 7.56 -0.79 -3.80
N GLN A 51 8.49 -1.20 -2.94
CA GLN A 51 9.88 -1.33 -3.31
C GLN A 51 10.12 -2.59 -4.17
N PRO A 52 10.99 -2.51 -5.19
CA PRO A 52 11.39 -3.68 -5.96
C PRO A 52 12.13 -4.68 -5.07
N GLU A 53 11.96 -5.96 -5.34
CA GLU A 53 12.69 -7.00 -4.63
C GLU A 53 14.19 -6.93 -5.00
N PRO A 54 15.10 -6.93 -4.01
CA PRO A 54 16.54 -6.97 -4.25
C PRO A 54 16.90 -8.13 -5.17
N GLN A 55 17.74 -7.86 -6.18
CA GLN A 55 18.19 -8.90 -7.09
C GLN A 55 19.31 -9.70 -6.46
N ARG A 56 19.26 -11.03 -6.62
CA ARG A 56 20.34 -11.90 -6.17
C ARG A 56 21.57 -11.69 -7.06
N PRO A 57 22.78 -11.59 -6.49
CA PRO A 57 23.99 -11.53 -7.29
C PRO A 57 24.15 -12.80 -8.14
N LYS A 58 24.54 -12.64 -9.41
CA LYS A 58 24.65 -13.77 -10.33
C LYS A 58 26.12 -14.12 -10.52
N ILE A 59 26.44 -15.42 -10.40
CA ILE A 59 27.83 -15.92 -10.50
C ILE A 59 28.52 -15.48 -11.81
N VAL A 60 27.75 -15.33 -12.90
CA VAL A 60 28.25 -14.88 -14.21
C VAL A 60 28.84 -13.46 -14.21
N ASP A 61 28.47 -12.63 -13.24
CA ASP A 61 28.92 -11.23 -13.17
C ASP A 61 30.32 -11.09 -12.53
N TYR A 62 30.94 -12.19 -12.11
CA TYR A 62 32.19 -12.20 -11.36
C TYR A 62 33.34 -12.85 -12.13
N GLU A 63 34.57 -12.50 -11.73
CA GLU A 63 35.79 -12.96 -12.38
C GLU A 63 35.93 -14.50 -12.34
N ALA A 64 35.93 -15.10 -13.53
CA ALA A 64 36.10 -16.54 -13.73
C ALA A 64 37.58 -16.94 -13.74
N LYS A 65 37.87 -18.20 -13.40
CA LYS A 65 39.21 -18.78 -13.52
C LYS A 65 39.67 -18.84 -14.98
N PRO A 66 40.99 -18.86 -15.23
CA PRO A 66 41.53 -19.24 -16.54
C PRO A 66 40.94 -20.61 -16.91
N ASP A 67 40.48 -20.76 -18.15
CA ASP A 67 39.79 -21.96 -18.69
C ASP A 67 38.29 -22.10 -18.37
N VAL A 68 37.68 -21.14 -17.68
CA VAL A 68 36.21 -21.07 -17.51
C VAL A 68 35.67 -19.97 -18.41
N GLU A 69 34.91 -20.34 -19.45
CA GLU A 69 34.28 -19.39 -20.36
C GLU A 69 33.09 -18.66 -19.71
N VAL A 70 32.22 -19.40 -19.00
CA VAL A 70 31.08 -18.85 -18.27
C VAL A 70 31.00 -19.53 -16.90
N PRO A 71 31.20 -18.79 -15.79
CA PRO A 71 31.15 -19.40 -14.46
C PRO A 71 29.70 -19.71 -14.10
N THR A 72 29.45 -20.95 -13.67
CA THR A 72 28.11 -21.42 -13.25
C THR A 72 28.10 -21.82 -11.78
N ARG A 73 29.27 -22.01 -11.19
CA ARG A 73 29.49 -22.41 -9.80
C ARG A 73 30.51 -21.50 -9.15
N ARG A 74 30.44 -21.40 -7.82
CA ARG A 74 31.41 -20.62 -7.01
C ARG A 74 32.85 -21.10 -7.19
N SER A 75 33.04 -22.39 -7.47
CA SER A 75 34.35 -23.00 -7.74
C SER A 75 35.00 -22.49 -9.02
N ASP A 76 34.20 -21.94 -9.93
CA ASP A 76 34.63 -21.51 -11.25
C ASP A 76 35.22 -20.08 -11.20
N LEU A 77 35.05 -19.39 -10.07
CA LEU A 77 35.53 -18.03 -9.85
C LEU A 77 36.99 -18.00 -9.38
N THR A 78 37.69 -16.92 -9.70
CA THR A 78 38.99 -16.62 -9.10
C THR A 78 38.85 -16.41 -7.59
N ARG A 79 39.98 -16.29 -6.88
CA ARG A 79 39.96 -15.98 -5.45
C ARG A 79 39.31 -14.62 -5.17
N ASP A 80 39.58 -13.63 -6.03
CA ASP A 80 39.03 -12.28 -5.90
C ASP A 80 37.57 -12.23 -6.35
N GLY A 81 37.19 -12.88 -7.45
CA GLY A 81 35.81 -13.03 -7.88
C GLY A 81 34.94 -13.75 -6.84
N LEU A 82 35.46 -14.79 -6.19
CA LEU A 82 34.77 -15.47 -5.09
C LEU A 82 34.63 -14.58 -3.84
N ARG A 83 35.61 -13.70 -3.57
CA ARG A 83 35.51 -12.74 -2.45
C ARG A 83 34.41 -11.73 -2.72
N ALA A 84 34.43 -11.08 -3.89
CA ALA A 84 33.41 -10.10 -4.29
C ALA A 84 32.00 -10.72 -4.30
N PHE A 85 31.85 -11.93 -4.87
CA PHE A 85 30.55 -12.63 -4.85
C PHE A 85 30.02 -12.88 -3.44
N LYS A 86 30.90 -13.18 -2.47
CA LYS A 86 30.49 -13.38 -1.07
C LYS A 86 30.10 -12.09 -0.38
N GLU A 87 30.80 -10.99 -0.67
CA GLU A 87 30.48 -9.66 -0.14
C GLU A 87 29.09 -9.23 -0.63
N ASP A 88 28.82 -9.37 -1.92
CA ASP A 88 27.51 -9.05 -2.50
C ASP A 88 26.40 -10.00 -2.04
N GLU A 89 26.70 -11.29 -1.77
CA GLU A 89 25.73 -12.19 -1.15
C GLU A 89 25.35 -11.74 0.27
N GLU A 90 26.30 -11.21 1.04
CA GLU A 90 26.03 -10.64 2.37
C GLU A 90 25.20 -9.36 2.26
N GLU A 91 25.60 -8.45 1.38
CA GLU A 91 24.85 -7.22 1.14
C GLU A 91 23.42 -7.53 0.69
N HIS A 92 23.24 -8.50 -0.22
CA HIS A 92 21.94 -8.96 -0.65
C HIS A 92 21.09 -9.50 0.51
N ARG A 93 21.68 -10.22 1.48
CA ARG A 93 20.95 -10.67 2.68
C ARG A 93 20.43 -9.50 3.51
N ASN A 94 21.25 -8.47 3.70
CA ASN A 94 20.85 -7.26 4.42
C ASN A 94 19.76 -6.51 3.65
N ASN A 95 19.92 -6.32 2.34
CA ASN A 95 18.94 -5.67 1.49
C ASN A 95 17.59 -6.42 1.48
N ILE A 96 17.60 -7.76 1.52
CA ILE A 96 16.39 -8.57 1.66
C ILE A 96 15.72 -8.38 3.02
N HIS A 97 16.51 -8.23 4.09
CA HIS A 97 15.97 -7.96 5.41
C HIS A 97 15.24 -6.61 5.44
N ASP A 98 15.88 -5.56 4.96
CA ASP A 98 15.30 -4.21 4.89
C ASP A 98 14.07 -4.18 3.96
N TRP A 99 14.16 -4.83 2.80
CA TRP A 99 13.05 -4.96 1.88
C TRP A 99 11.84 -5.64 2.53
N LYS A 100 12.04 -6.71 3.33
CA LYS A 100 10.92 -7.38 4.03
C LYS A 100 10.22 -6.45 5.01
N ILE A 101 10.96 -5.62 5.73
CA ILE A 101 10.41 -4.63 6.67
C ILE A 101 9.57 -3.62 5.87
N GLN A 102 10.16 -3.00 4.85
CA GLN A 102 9.47 -1.99 4.03
C GLN A 102 8.26 -2.55 3.30
N HIS A 103 8.36 -3.78 2.78
CA HIS A 103 7.24 -4.47 2.13
C HIS A 103 6.13 -4.82 3.13
N GLY A 104 6.48 -5.11 4.38
CA GLY A 104 5.53 -5.27 5.48
C GLY A 104 4.73 -3.99 5.73
N LEU A 105 5.41 -2.86 5.89
CA LEU A 105 4.80 -1.54 6.08
C LEU A 105 3.89 -1.17 4.89
N TYR A 106 4.36 -1.39 3.67
CA TYR A 106 3.57 -1.19 2.45
C TYR A 106 2.26 -2.00 2.47
N ARG A 107 2.32 -3.29 2.82
CA ARG A 107 1.12 -4.14 2.91
C ARG A 107 0.17 -3.70 4.01
N GLU A 108 0.71 -3.33 5.17
CA GLU A 108 -0.09 -2.88 6.31
C GLU A 108 -0.84 -1.59 5.97
N GLN A 109 -0.14 -0.60 5.39
CA GLN A 109 -0.77 0.63 4.93
C GLN A 109 -1.87 0.33 3.89
N GLY A 110 -1.59 -0.55 2.93
CA GLY A 110 -2.58 -0.98 1.95
C GLY A 110 -3.83 -1.63 2.58
N GLN A 111 -3.65 -2.44 3.63
CA GLN A 111 -4.77 -3.04 4.36
C GLN A 111 -5.59 -1.99 5.12
N LYS A 112 -4.94 -1.04 5.80
CA LYS A 112 -5.59 0.07 6.51
C LYS A 112 -6.44 0.91 5.53
N ILE A 113 -5.88 1.25 4.37
CA ILE A 113 -6.59 1.97 3.29
C ILE A 113 -7.77 1.16 2.76
N TYR A 114 -7.60 -0.14 2.53
CA TYR A 114 -8.67 -1.01 2.06
C TYR A 114 -9.84 -1.09 3.06
N GLN A 115 -9.54 -1.19 4.36
CA GLN A 115 -10.57 -1.18 5.41
C GLN A 115 -11.35 0.12 5.41
N LEU A 116 -10.67 1.27 5.32
CA LEU A 116 -11.34 2.55 5.27
C LEU A 116 -12.15 2.73 3.98
N SER A 117 -11.60 2.30 2.84
CA SER A 117 -12.31 2.32 1.56
C SER A 117 -13.58 1.49 1.60
N THR A 118 -13.54 0.32 2.25
CA THR A 118 -14.72 -0.54 2.47
C THR A 118 -15.76 0.15 3.35
N LEU A 119 -15.34 0.83 4.43
CA LEU A 119 -16.25 1.63 5.26
C LEU A 119 -16.90 2.75 4.46
N ILE A 120 -16.11 3.50 3.69
CA ILE A 120 -16.62 4.60 2.85
C ILE A 120 -17.62 4.04 1.83
N GLN A 121 -17.27 2.97 1.11
CA GLN A 121 -18.16 2.37 0.11
C GLN A 121 -19.45 1.83 0.75
N SER A 122 -19.36 1.10 1.85
CA SER A 122 -20.55 0.55 2.53
C SER A 122 -21.47 1.62 3.11
N THR A 123 -20.93 2.76 3.54
CA THR A 123 -21.73 3.87 4.08
C THR A 123 -22.22 4.83 3.00
N ALA A 124 -21.47 5.01 1.90
CA ALA A 124 -21.83 5.92 0.81
C ALA A 124 -22.67 5.26 -0.30
N ALA A 125 -22.57 3.94 -0.52
CA ALA A 125 -23.26 3.25 -1.62
C ALA A 125 -24.79 3.36 -1.51
N SER A 126 -25.34 3.26 -0.29
CA SER A 126 -26.76 3.45 -0.03
C SER A 126 -27.23 4.85 -0.45
N HIS A 127 -26.37 5.87 -0.37
CA HIS A 127 -26.71 7.25 -0.70
C HIS A 127 -26.59 7.56 -2.21
N LEU A 128 -25.59 6.98 -2.89
CA LEU A 128 -25.36 7.19 -4.33
C LEU A 128 -26.40 6.47 -5.22
N GLN A 129 -26.93 5.32 -4.77
CA GLN A 129 -27.98 4.59 -5.48
C GLN A 129 -29.35 5.31 -5.45
N GLU A 130 -29.63 6.07 -4.40
CA GLU A 130 -30.92 6.77 -4.24
C GLU A 130 -30.90 8.16 -4.87
N SER A 131 -29.74 8.81 -4.93
CA SER A 131 -29.57 10.13 -5.56
C SER A 131 -29.60 10.10 -7.10
N SER A 132 -29.31 8.94 -7.70
CA SER A 132 -29.24 8.76 -9.16
C SER A 132 -30.58 8.39 -9.82
N CYS A 133 -31.68 8.29 -9.06
CA CYS A 133 -33.02 7.96 -9.59
C CYS A 133 -34.04 9.11 -9.53
N LEU A 134 -33.64 10.36 -9.21
CA LEU A 134 -34.55 11.53 -9.16
C LEU A 134 -34.19 12.65 -10.15
N ALA A 135 -33.38 12.36 -11.17
CA ALA A 135 -33.31 13.19 -12.36
C ALA A 135 -34.09 12.50 -13.48
N VAL A 136 -35.14 13.16 -13.96
CA VAL A 136 -36.11 12.76 -15.01
C VAL A 136 -37.40 12.11 -14.48
N GLN A 137 -38.31 12.96 -13.97
CA GLN A 137 -39.74 12.94 -14.35
C GLN A 137 -40.23 14.38 -14.49
#